data_AF-A0A9N9P9Y2-F1
#
_entry.id   AF-A0A9N9P9Y2-F1
#
_cell.length_a   1.000
_cell.length_b   1.000
_cell.length_c   1.000
_cell.angle_alpha   90.00
_cell.angle_beta   90.00
_cell.angle_gamma   90.00
#
_symmetry.space_group_name_H-M   'P 1'
#
loop_
_entity.id
_entity.type
_entity.pdbx_description
1 polymer ?
#
loop_
_entity_poly.entity_id
_entity_poly.type
_entity_poly.pdbx_seq_one_letter_code
_entity_poly.pdbx_strand_id
1 'polypeptide(L)'
;WIICNQQPFIVIKDPSFIELIEELDEQYRLPSQQTIFNQIKAIYQNQKLLLKNFLKPIKKLAITTDSWTACNNSNYMSITLHWIDDN
;
A
#
# COMPACT_ATOMS: atom_id res chain seq x y z
N TRP A 1 -10.92 -2.30 -0.59
CA TRP A 1 -11.03 -1.63 -1.88
C TRP A 1 -9.85 -0.72 -2.20
N ILE A 2 -9.51 0.30 -1.38
CA ILE A 2 -8.40 1.24 -1.68
C ILE A 2 -7.08 0.50 -1.98
N ILE A 3 -6.63 -0.38 -1.06
CA ILE A 3 -5.42 -1.19 -1.27
C ILE A 3 -5.62 -2.20 -2.41
N CYS A 4 -6.70 -2.97 -2.35
CA CYS A 4 -6.98 -4.07 -3.29
C CYS A 4 -7.03 -3.62 -4.75
N ASN A 5 -7.57 -2.42 -5.00
CA ASN A 5 -7.79 -1.87 -6.33
C ASN A 5 -6.86 -0.68 -6.63
N GLN A 6 -5.80 -0.50 -5.84
CA GLN A 6 -4.77 0.54 -6.02
C GLN A 6 -5.33 1.95 -6.24
N GLN A 7 -6.36 2.31 -5.47
CA GLN A 7 -7.04 3.58 -5.63
C GLN A 7 -6.25 4.73 -5.02
N PRO A 8 -6.32 5.94 -5.62
CA PRO A 8 -5.79 7.14 -4.98
C PRO A 8 -6.42 7.37 -3.60
N PHE A 9 -5.64 7.78 -2.60
CA PHE A 9 -6.18 8.13 -1.28
C PHE A 9 -7.14 9.32 -1.31
N ILE A 10 -7.09 10.11 -2.38
CA ILE A 10 -7.95 11.27 -2.57
C ILE A 10 -9.39 10.90 -2.92
N VAL A 11 -9.68 9.65 -3.30
CA VAL A 11 -11.01 9.23 -3.74
C VAL A 11 -12.10 9.44 -2.68
N ILE A 12 -11.73 9.43 -1.40
CA ILE A 12 -12.63 9.72 -0.28
C ILE A 12 -13.06 11.19 -0.18
N LYS A 13 -12.46 12.07 -0.99
CA LYS A 13 -12.85 13.48 -1.14
C LYS A 13 -13.69 13.72 -2.39
N ASP A 14 -13.94 12.69 -3.21
CA ASP A 14 -14.79 12.82 -4.39
C ASP A 14 -16.24 13.09 -3.95
N PRO A 15 -16.88 14.18 -4.44
CA PRO A 15 -18.24 14.53 -4.02
C PRO A 15 -19.26 13.43 -4.32
N SER A 16 -19.16 12.77 -5.48
CA SER A 16 -20.11 11.72 -5.89
C SER A 16 -19.92 10.46 -5.05
N PHE A 17 -18.68 10.15 -4.65
CA PHE A 17 -18.40 9.08 -3.73
C PHE A 17 -18.95 9.37 -2.32
N ILE A 18 -18.83 10.61 -1.84
CA ILE A 18 -19.39 11.02 -0.55
C ILE A 18 -20.91 10.88 -0.58
N GLU A 19 -21.58 11.43 -1.59
CA GLU A 19 -23.03 11.34 -1.79
C GLU A 19 -23.49 9.87 -1.82
N LEU A 20 -22.80 9.01 -2.57
CA LEU A 20 -23.09 7.57 -2.61
C LEU A 20 -23.02 6.94 -1.22
N ILE A 21 -22.01 7.27 -0.42
CA ILE A 21 -21.84 6.68 0.91
C ILE A 21 -22.91 7.20 1.88
N GLU A 22 -23.28 8.47 1.78
CA GLU A 22 -24.36 9.08 2.57
C GLU A 22 -25.74 8.45 2.23
N GLU A 23 -26.00 8.17 0.95
CA GLU A 23 -27.22 7.46 0.51
C GLU A 23 -27.27 6.00 0.98
N LEU A 24 -26.11 5.34 1.10
CA LEU A 24 -26.02 3.96 1.59
C LEU A 24 -26.22 3.87 3.10
N ASP A 25 -25.64 4.80 3.86
CA ASP A 25 -25.78 4.91 5.31
C ASP A 25 -25.47 6.34 5.79
N GLU A 26 -26.51 7.10 6.10
CA GLU A 26 -26.43 8.49 6.58
C GLU A 26 -25.69 8.65 7.92
N GLN A 27 -25.59 7.57 8.71
CA GLN A 27 -24.94 7.58 10.02
C GLN A 27 -23.42 7.37 9.87
N TYR A 28 -23.00 6.78 8.77
CA TYR A 28 -21.60 6.54 8.52
C TYR A 28 -20.87 7.85 8.23
N ARG A 29 -19.70 8.03 8.85
CA ARG A 29 -18.82 9.17 8.61
C ARG A 29 -17.55 8.68 7.95
N LEU A 30 -17.34 9.12 6.71
CA LEU A 30 -16.13 8.78 5.97
C LEU A 30 -14.89 9.20 6.77
N PRO A 31 -13.91 8.29 6.98
CA PRO A 31 -12.67 8.64 7.65
C PRO A 31 -11.90 9.65 6.80
N SER A 32 -11.18 10.56 7.46
CA SER A 32 -10.33 11.51 6.76
C SER A 32 -9.23 10.79 5.96
N GLN A 33 -8.69 11.45 4.92
CA GLN A 33 -7.56 10.96 4.15
C GLN A 33 -6.38 10.59 5.05
N GLN A 34 -6.12 11.39 6.10
CA GLN A 34 -5.05 11.14 7.06
C GLN A 34 -5.32 9.88 7.88
N THR A 35 -6.57 9.66 8.29
CA THR A 35 -6.98 8.46 9.02
C THR A 35 -6.74 7.22 8.18
N ILE A 36 -7.16 7.23 6.91
CA ILE A 36 -6.94 6.12 5.97
C ILE A 36 -5.45 5.87 5.78
N PHE A 37 -4.67 6.93 5.53
CA PHE A 37 -3.22 6.82 5.37
C PHE A 37 -2.56 6.17 6.59
N ASN A 38 -2.94 6.60 7.79
CA ASN A 38 -2.41 6.04 9.03
C ASN A 38 -2.76 4.56 9.21
N GLN A 39 -3.99 4.16 8.87
CA GLN A 39 -4.41 2.76 8.90
C GLN A 39 -3.60 1.91 7.91
N ILE A 40 -3.45 2.36 6.66
CA ILE A 40 -2.67 1.66 5.63
C ILE A 40 -1.20 1.54 6.07
N LYS A 41 -0.64 2.61 6.64
CA LYS A 41 0.73 2.61 7.19
C LYS A 41 0.88 1.59 8.32
N ALA A 42 -0.08 1.49 9.23
CA ALA A 42 -0.06 0.50 10.31
C ALA A 42 -0.10 -0.94 9.76
N ILE A 43 -0.97 -1.20 8.78
CA ILE A 43 -1.04 -2.50 8.08
C ILE A 43 0.31 -2.82 7.44
N TYR A 44 0.91 -1.88 6.70
CA TYR A 44 2.22 -2.05 6.09
C TYR A 44 3.30 -2.40 7.12
N GLN A 45 3.38 -1.68 8.24
CA GLN A 45 4.40 -1.96 9.26
C GLN A 45 4.26 -3.35 9.85
N ASN A 46 3.02 -3.78 10.13
CA ASN A 46 2.75 -5.12 10.63
C ASN A 46 3.16 -6.20 9.61
N GLN A 47 2.72 -6.06 8.35
CA GLN A 47 3.06 -7.02 7.29
C GLN A 47 4.56 -7.07 7.02
N LYS A 48 5.25 -5.92 7.07
CA LYS A 48 6.71 -5.84 6.95
C LYS A 48 7.41 -6.61 8.07
N LEU A 49 6.94 -6.51 9.31
CA LEU A 49 7.51 -7.23 10.44
C LEU A 49 7.31 -8.75 10.27
N LEU A 50 6.10 -9.17 9.89
CA LEU A 50 5.78 -10.57 9.60
C LEU A 50 6.67 -11.14 8.49
N LEU A 51 6.76 -10.43 7.36
CA LEU A 51 7.60 -10.83 6.23
C LEU A 51 9.08 -10.91 6.64
N LYS A 52 9.61 -9.94 7.40
CA LYS A 52 10.99 -10.01 7.90
C LYS A 52 11.23 -11.24 8.75
N ASN A 53 10.29 -11.59 9.64
CA ASN A 53 10.42 -12.78 10.48
C ASN A 53 10.33 -14.07 9.66
N PHE A 54 9.46 -14.10 8.66
CA PHE A 54 9.35 -15.21 7.71
C PHE A 54 10.63 -15.42 6.89
N LEU A 55 11.28 -14.34 6.46
CA LEU A 55 12.50 -14.40 5.64
C LEU A 55 13.76 -14.76 6.45
N LYS A 56 13.78 -14.57 7.77
CA LYS A 56 14.95 -14.85 8.63
C LYS A 56 15.60 -16.23 8.42
N PRO A 57 14.86 -17.34 8.38
CA PRO A 57 15.45 -18.67 8.17
C PRO A 57 15.80 -18.97 6.71
N ILE A 58 15.32 -18.18 5.74
CA ILE A 58 15.46 -18.48 4.31
C ILE A 58 16.90 -18.19 3.85
N LYS A 59 17.54 -19.19 3.24
CA LYS A 59 18.92 -19.10 2.77
C LYS A 59 19.05 -18.70 1.29
N LYS A 60 18.01 -18.93 0.50
CA LYS A 60 17.98 -18.67 -0.95
C LYS A 60 17.24 -17.35 -1.21
N LEU A 61 18.00 -16.26 -1.27
CA LEU A 61 17.50 -14.89 -1.45
C LEU A 61 18.24 -14.24 -2.61
N ALA A 62 17.53 -13.45 -3.42
CA ALA A 62 18.12 -12.62 -4.47
C ALA A 62 17.46 -11.24 -4.47
N ILE A 63 18.25 -10.19 -4.64
CA ILE A 63 17.74 -8.82 -4.73
C ILE A 63 17.96 -8.33 -6.15
N THR A 64 16.91 -7.79 -6.77
CA THR A 64 16.99 -7.06 -8.02
C THR A 64 16.69 -5.61 -7.77
N THR A 65 17.51 -4.74 -8.33
CA THR A 65 17.31 -3.29 -8.28
C THR A 65 17.00 -2.82 -9.68
N ASP A 66 15.94 -2.03 -9.82
CA ASP A 66 15.59 -1.37 -11.08
C ASP A 66 15.56 0.15 -10.83
N SER A 67 16.32 0.89 -11.62
CA SER A 67 16.51 2.33 -11.45
C SER A 67 16.19 3.04 -12.75
N TRP A 68 15.40 4.11 -12.67
CA TRP A 68 14.98 4.88 -13.83
C TRP A 68 14.88 6.38 -13.50
N THR A 69 15.02 7.21 -14.52
CA THR A 69 14.71 8.64 -14.45
C THR A 69 13.36 8.86 -15.10
N ALA A 70 12.40 9.41 -14.36
CA ALA A 70 11.08 9.73 -14.89
C ALA A 70 11.13 10.98 -15.78
N CYS A 71 10.10 11.18 -16.59
CA CYS A 71 9.99 12.32 -17.52
C CYS A 71 10.03 13.70 -16.84
N ASN A 72 9.78 13.76 -15.53
CA ASN A 72 9.91 14.97 -14.71
C ASN A 72 11.32 15.14 -14.11
N ASN A 73 12.34 14.46 -14.65
CA ASN A 73 13.72 14.42 -14.18
C ASN A 73 13.91 13.92 -12.74
N SER A 74 12.90 13.26 -12.16
CA SER A 74 13.04 12.60 -10.86
C SER A 74 13.67 11.22 -11.03
N ASN A 75 14.70 10.92 -10.23
CA ASN A 75 15.31 9.60 -10.20
C ASN A 75 14.60 8.70 -9.20
N TYR A 76 14.27 7.48 -9.63
CA TYR A 76 13.63 6.46 -8.82
C TYR A 76 14.46 5.19 -8.84
N MET A 77 14.35 4.43 -7.75
CA MET A 77 14.95 3.12 -7.61
C MET A 77 13.94 2.22 -6.89
N SER A 78 13.63 1.09 -7.50
CA SER A 78 12.89 0.01 -6.87
C SER A 78 13.85 -1.10 -6.46
N ILE A 79 13.56 -1.73 -5.32
CA ILE A 79 14.29 -2.89 -4.81
C ILE A 79 13.25 -3.99 -4.65
N THR A 80 13.45 -5.09 -5.37
CA THR A 80 12.59 -6.28 -5.29
C THR A 80 13.41 -7.43 -4.70
N LEU A 81 12.89 -8.05 -3.65
CA LEU A 81 13.47 -9.23 -3.02
C LEU A 81 12.73 -10.48 -3.53
N HIS A 82 13.49 -11.43 -4.07
CA HIS A 82 13.04 -12.76 -4.48
C HIS A 82 13.59 -13.79 -3.50
N TRP A 83 12.83 -14.84 -3.22
CA TRP A 83 13.25 -15.92 -2.34
C TRP A 83 12.68 -17.26 -2.79
N ILE A 84 13.31 -18.34 -2.36
CA ILE A 84 12.82 -19.72 -2.51
C ILE A 84 12.72 -20.29 -1.10
N ASP A 85 11.51 -20.67 -0.68
CA ASP A 85 11.29 -21.39 0.57
C ASP A 85 11.52 -22.91 0.37
N ASP A 86 11.43 -23.68 1.45
CA ASP A 86 11.69 -25.13 1.41
C ASP A 86 10.45 -25.96 1.05
N ASN A 87 9.39 -25.31 0.56
CA ASN A 87 8.15 -25.96 0.09
C ASN A 87 8.18 -26.22 -1.42
#